data_AF-A0A7T4EDM2-F1
#
_entry.id   AF-A0A7T4EDM2-F1
#
_cell.length_a   1.000
_cell.length_b   1.000
_cell.length_c   1.000
_cell.angle_alpha   90.00
_cell.angle_beta   90.00
_cell.angle_gamma   90.00
#
_symmetry.space_group_name_H-M   'P 1'
#
loop_
_entity.id
_entity.type
_entity.pdbx_description
1 polymer ?
#
loop_
_entity_poly.entity_id
_entity_poly.type
_entity_poly.pdbx_seq_one_letter_code
_entity_poly.pdbx_strand_id
1 'polypeptide(L)' 'MSMQRYPQNPIERRKQAVRRYSKNGVLGVSGGVIGGLALWALTEEFSLMVIGLVVAVVIGVYSWTKVRSIVNHKDNY' A
#
# COMPACT_ATOMS: atom_id res chain seq x y z
N MET A 1 -0.91 -30.58 -2.50
CA MET A 1 -0.99 -29.11 -2.65
C MET A 1 -0.31 -28.73 -3.95
N SER A 2 -1.06 -28.46 -5.02
CA SER A 2 -0.47 -27.92 -6.24
C SER A 2 -0.12 -26.45 -6.00
N MET A 3 1.16 -26.13 -6.04
CA MET A 3 1.64 -24.76 -5.96
C MET A 3 1.48 -24.14 -7.35
N GLN A 4 0.24 -23.79 -7.74
CA GLN A 4 -0.01 -23.10 -9.00
C GLN A 4 0.67 -21.73 -8.96
N ARG A 5 1.73 -21.59 -9.75
CA ARG A 5 2.59 -20.39 -9.80
C ARG A 5 1.86 -19.14 -10.28
N TYR A 6 0.71 -19.31 -10.94
CA TYR A 6 -0.17 -18.22 -11.37
C TYR A 6 -1.64 -18.66 -11.24
N PRO A 7 -2.51 -17.91 -10.56
CA PRO A 7 -3.94 -18.22 -10.53
C PRO A 7 -4.50 -17.95 -11.93
N GLN A 8 -4.97 -18.99 -12.62
CA GLN A 8 -5.66 -18.83 -13.90
C GLN A 8 -7.01 -18.13 -13.70
N ASN A 9 -7.64 -18.32 -12.54
CA ASN A 9 -8.93 -17.71 -12.19
C ASN A 9 -8.79 -16.18 -11.94
N PRO A 10 -9.56 -15.33 -12.66
CA PRO A 10 -9.54 -13.88 -12.47
C PRO A 10 -9.97 -13.44 -11.06
N ILE A 11 -10.87 -14.16 -10.39
CA ILE A 11 -11.33 -13.82 -9.03
C ILE A 11 -10.21 -14.02 -8.01
N GLU A 12 -9.45 -15.10 -8.12
CA GLU A 12 -8.32 -15.37 -7.23
C GLU A 12 -7.20 -14.35 -7.41
N ARG A 13 -6.91 -13.95 -8.66
CA ARG A 13 -5.95 -12.88 -8.95
C ARG A 13 -6.34 -11.56 -8.28
N ARG A 14 -7.62 -11.19 -8.33
CA ARG A 14 -8.13 -9.98 -7.65
C ARG A 14 -8.00 -10.07 -6.14
N LYS A 15 -8.36 -11.21 -5.53
CA LYS A 15 -8.19 -11.43 -4.08
C LYS A 15 -6.72 -11.35 -3.65
N GLN A 16 -5.80 -11.92 -4.43
CA GLN A 16 -4.36 -11.81 -4.16
C GLN A 16 -3.84 -10.37 -4.33
N ALA A 17 -4.32 -9.66 -5.34
CA ALA A 17 -3.96 -8.26 -5.57
C ALA A 17 -4.37 -7.37 -4.39
N VAL A 18 -5.59 -7.53 -3.84
CA VAL A 18 -6.02 -6.80 -2.62
C VAL A 18 -5.05 -7.05 -1.48
N ARG A 19 -4.72 -8.32 -1.19
CA ARG A 19 -3.77 -8.67 -0.11
C ARG A 19 -2.40 -8.03 -0.32
N ARG A 20 -1.91 -8.00 -1.56
CA ARG A 20 -0.62 -7.39 -1.91
C ARG A 20 -0.64 -5.88 -1.73
N TYR A 21 -1.64 -5.19 -2.27
CA TYR A 21 -1.75 -3.73 -2.14
C TYR A 21 -2.01 -3.28 -0.70
N SER A 22 -2.80 -4.03 0.07
CA SER A 22 -2.97 -3.76 1.50
C SER A 22 -1.65 -3.90 2.27
N LYS A 23 -0.90 -5.00 2.06
CA LYS A 23 0.40 -5.18 2.73
C LYS A 23 1.42 -4.11 2.31
N ASN A 24 1.53 -3.84 1.02
CA ASN A 24 2.46 -2.83 0.51
C ASN A 24 2.07 -1.41 0.98
N GLY A 25 0.76 -1.13 1.06
CA GLY A 25 0.23 0.11 1.61
C GLY A 25 0.60 0.29 3.07
N VAL A 26 0.34 -0.73 3.91
CA VAL A 26 0.71 -0.71 5.33
C VAL A 26 2.21 -0.54 5.52
N LEU A 27 3.04 -1.31 4.81
CA LEU A 27 4.50 -1.22 4.88
C LEU A 27 5.02 0.15 4.46
N GLY A 28 4.46 0.72 3.39
CA GLY A 28 4.86 2.04 2.91
C GLY A 28 4.43 3.17 3.83
N VAL A 29 3.22 3.12 4.38
CA VAL A 29 2.73 4.08 5.37
C VAL A 29 3.56 3.98 6.65
N SER A 30 3.76 2.77 7.19
CA SER A 30 4.58 2.58 8.40
C SER A 30 6.02 3.02 8.18
N GLY A 31 6.60 2.73 7.00
CA GLY A 31 7.94 3.16 6.63
C GLY A 31 8.06 4.68 6.53
N GLY A 32 7.09 5.36 5.93
CA GLY A 32 7.08 6.82 5.83
C GLY A 32 6.92 7.51 7.18
N VAL A 33 6.05 6.99 8.06
CA VAL A 33 5.87 7.51 9.42
C VAL A 33 7.13 7.29 10.26
N ILE A 34 7.66 6.06 10.30
CA ILE A 34 8.87 5.75 11.06
C ILE A 34 10.08 6.54 10.51
N GLY A 35 10.23 6.61 9.19
CA GLY A 35 11.30 7.37 8.54
C GLY A 35 11.21 8.86 8.82
N GLY A 36 10.02 9.45 8.74
CA GLY A 36 9.80 10.86 9.06
C GLY A 36 10.08 11.19 10.53
N LEU A 37 9.61 10.34 11.45
CA LEU A 37 9.88 10.50 12.89
C LEU A 37 11.36 10.31 13.23
N ALA A 38 12.02 9.32 12.63
CA ALA A 38 13.45 9.07 12.85
C ALA A 38 14.31 10.24 12.32
N LEU A 39 14.02 10.75 11.13
CA LEU A 39 14.72 11.90 10.57
C LEU A 39 14.50 13.16 11.41
N TRP A 40 13.28 13.39 11.88
CA TRP A 40 12.98 14.49 12.78
C TRP A 40 13.74 14.39 14.10
N ALA A 41 13.77 13.21 14.73
CA ALA A 41 14.48 13.01 15.99
C ALA A 41 16.01 13.22 15.86
N LEU A 42 16.57 13.00 14.68
CA LEU A 42 18.01 13.17 14.44
C LEU A 42 18.43 14.59 14.05
N THR A 43 17.52 15.35 13.44
CA THR A 43 17.83 16.66 12.85
C THR A 43 17.13 17.82 13.56
N GLU A 44 16.12 17.53 14.37
CA GLU A 44 15.16 18.47 14.98
C GLU A 44 14.38 19.34 13.96
N GLU A 45 14.54 19.04 12.66
CA GLU A 45 13.93 19.77 11.56
C GLU A 45 12.51 19.29 11.28
N PHE A 46 11.52 20.09 11.65
CA PHE A 46 10.10 19.78 11.44
C PHE A 46 9.74 19.56 9.96
N SER A 47 10.47 20.21 9.04
CA SER A 47 10.30 20.08 7.60
C SER A 47 10.48 18.63 7.11
N LEU A 48 11.44 17.88 7.66
CA LEU A 48 11.70 16.49 7.30
C LEU A 48 10.61 15.55 7.83
N MET A 49 10.05 15.85 8.99
CA MET A 49 8.89 15.13 9.52
C MET A 49 7.69 15.25 8.57
N VAL A 50 7.40 16.47 8.11
CA VAL A 50 6.30 16.76 7.18
C VAL A 50 6.49 16.01 5.87
N ILE A 51 7.71 16.00 5.32
CA ILE A 51 8.01 15.25 4.08
C ILE A 51 7.74 13.76 4.27
N GLY A 52 8.19 13.16 5.37
CA GLY A 52 7.92 11.75 5.67
C GLY A 52 6.42 11.43 5.77
N LEU A 53 5.66 12.33 6.40
CA LEU A 53 4.21 12.23 6.51
C LEU A 53 3.51 12.34 5.14
N VAL A 54 3.94 13.28 4.29
CA VAL A 54 3.41 13.44 2.94
C VAL A 54 3.65 12.17 2.12
N VAL A 55 4.86 11.61 2.18
CA VAL A 55 5.19 10.35 1.50
C VAL A 55 4.31 9.20 2.00
N ALA A 56 4.12 9.09 3.32
CA ALA A 56 3.25 8.08 3.91
C ALA A 56 1.80 8.20 3.38
N VAL A 57 1.25 9.42 3.35
CA VAL A 57 -0.10 9.68 2.85
C VAL A 57 -0.24 9.32 1.37
N VAL A 58 0.73 9.72 0.53
CA VAL A 58 0.71 9.42 -0.92
C VAL A 58 0.69 7.92 -1.17
N ILE A 59 1.52 7.14 -0.46
CA ILE A 59 1.55 5.68 -0.59
C ILE A 59 0.24 5.05 -0.09
N GLY A 60 -0.30 5.57 1.02
CA GLY A 60 -1.59 5.13 1.58
C GLY A 60 -2.74 5.32 0.58
N VAL A 61 -2.84 6.51 -0.01
CA VAL A 61 -3.88 6.83 -1.01
C VAL A 61 -3.72 5.98 -2.27
N TYR A 62 -2.49 5.81 -2.78
CA TYR A 62 -2.25 4.98 -3.96
C TYR A 62 -2.66 3.51 -3.74
N SER A 63 -2.27 2.93 -2.61
CA SER A 63 -2.65 1.55 -2.28
C SER A 63 -4.17 1.40 -2.08
N TRP A 64 -4.81 2.37 -1.43
CA TRP A 64 -6.26 2.36 -1.22
C TRP A 64 -7.05 2.47 -2.53
N THR A 65 -6.67 3.37 -3.43
CA THR A 65 -7.35 3.53 -4.73
C THR A 65 -7.29 2.25 -5.56
N LYS A 66 -6.15 1.55 -5.56
CA LYS A 66 -6.03 0.24 -6.22
C LYS A 66 -6.94 -0.81 -5.59
N VAL A 67 -6.96 -0.93 -4.26
CA VAL A 67 -7.87 -1.86 -3.57
C VAL A 67 -9.34 -1.55 -3.91
N ARG A 68 -9.73 -0.27 -3.86
CA ARG A 68 -11.09 0.17 -4.18
C ARG A 68 -11.49 -0.19 -5.62
N SER A 69 -10.59 -0.01 -6.58
CA SER A 69 -10.85 -0.38 -7.98
C SER A 69 -11.07 -1.89 -8.18
N ILE A 70 -10.39 -2.72 -7.39
CA ILE A 70 -10.53 -4.19 -7.46
C ILE A 70 -11.85 -4.63 -6.82
N VAL A 71 -12.20 -4.04 -5.67
CA VAL A 71 -13.45 -4.36 -4.96
C VAL A 71 -14.68 -3.90 -5.73
N ASN A 72 -14.62 -2.70 -6.32
CA ASN A 72 -15.74 -2.13 -7.09
C ASN A 72 -15.82 -2.69 -8.53
N HIS A 73 -14.96 -3.63 -8.90
CA HIS A 73 -15.01 -4.21 -10.23
C HIS A 73 -16.29 -5.02 -10.41
N LYS A 74 -17.14 -4.60 -11.36
CA LYS A 74 -18.32 -5.37 -11.77
C LYS A 74 -17.96 -6.24 -12.97
N ASP A 75 -18.12 -7.55 -12.80
CA ASP A 75 -18.01 -8.50 -13.90
C ASP A 75 -19.28 -8.37 -14.76
N ASN A 76 -19.13 -7.84 -15.98
CA ASN A 76 -20.19 -7.89 -16.98
C ASN A 76 -20.11 -9.27 -17.65
N TYR A 77 -21.17 -10.06 -17.52
CA TYR A 77 -21.33 -11.39 -18.12
C TYR A 77 -21.98 -11.31 -19.49
#